data_AF-W2V119-F1
#
_entry.id   AF-W2V119-F1
#
_cell.length_a   1.000
_cell.length_b   1.000
_cell.length_c   1.000
_cell.angle_alpha   90.00
_cell.angle_beta   90.00
_cell.angle_gamma   90.00
#
_symmetry.space_group_name_H-M   'P 1'
#
loop_
_entity.id
_entity.type
_entity.pdbx_description
1 polymer ?
#
loop_
_entity_poly.entity_id
_entity_poly.type
_entity_poly.pdbx_seq_one_letter_code
_entity_poly.pdbx_strand_id
1 'polypeptide(L)' 'MLLASSINFISFASYYNNIDGWIAFIFVLAVAAAEVTVGLSIFLIYYKSAGNVNVDSMNTLNG' A
#
# COMPACT_ATOMS: atom_id res chain seq x y z
N MET A 1 -2.13 4.79 4.35
CA MET A 1 -1.57 6.14 4.14
C MET A 1 -1.82 6.68 2.73
N LEU A 2 -1.69 5.85 1.68
CA LEU A 2 -1.87 6.25 0.26
C LEU A 2 -3.26 6.85 -0.08
N LEU A 3 -4.34 6.42 0.59
CA LEU A 3 -5.67 6.99 0.40
C LEU A 3 -5.71 8.49 0.77
N ALA A 4 -5.08 8.88 1.86
CA ALA A 4 -5.07 10.26 2.32
C ALA A 4 -4.31 11.17 1.34
N SER A 5 -3.18 10.72 0.80
CA SER A 5 -2.46 11.45 -0.26
C SER A 5 -3.27 11.54 -1.56
N SER A 6 -3.95 10.45 -1.94
CA SER A 6 -4.86 10.40 -3.09
C SER A 6 -6.00 11.42 -3.02
N ILE A 7 -6.62 11.57 -1.84
CA ILE A 7 -7.68 12.56 -1.62
C ILE A 7 -7.12 13.98 -1.79
N ASN A 8 -5.93 14.28 -1.26
CA ASN A 8 -5.29 15.58 -1.45
C ASN A 8 -5.09 15.93 -2.93
N PHE A 9 -4.61 14.99 -3.75
CA PHE A 9 -4.44 15.22 -5.19
C PHE A 9 -5.77 15.59 -5.87
N ILE A 10 -6.85 14.88 -5.55
CA ILE A 10 -8.19 15.16 -6.10
C ILE A 10 -8.71 16.51 -5.59
N SER A 11 -8.52 16.83 -4.30
CA SER A 11 -8.96 18.09 -3.71
C SER A 11 -8.30 19.30 -4.37
N PHE A 12 -6.99 19.26 -4.59
CA PHE A 12 -6.28 20.33 -5.30
C PHE A 12 -6.69 20.42 -6.77
N ALA A 13 -6.88 19.28 -7.45
CA ALA A 13 -7.35 19.28 -8.82
C ALA A 13 -8.73 19.90 -8.99
N SER A 14 -9.64 19.61 -8.05
CA SER A 14 -10.96 20.23 -8.00
C SER A 14 -10.89 21.74 -7.69
N TYR A 15 -9.95 22.18 -6.85
CA TYR A 15 -9.79 23.59 -6.51
C TYR A 15 -9.25 24.42 -7.68
N TYR A 16 -8.23 23.91 -8.37
CA TYR A 16 -7.61 24.58 -9.52
C TYR A 16 -8.28 24.28 -10.87
N ASN A 17 -9.35 23.47 -10.89
CA ASN A 17 -10.04 23.01 -12.10
C ASN A 17 -9.08 22.39 -13.14
N ASN A 18 -8.12 21.58 -12.68
CA ASN A 18 -7.22 20.83 -13.55
C ASN A 18 -7.46 19.31 -13.42
N ILE A 19 -6.89 18.54 -14.35
CA ILE A 19 -7.04 17.08 -14.37
C ILE A 19 -5.83 16.35 -13.77
N ASP A 20 -4.74 17.06 -13.47
CA ASP A 20 -3.46 16.45 -13.09
C ASP A 20 -3.58 15.61 -11.81
N GLY A 21 -4.33 16.08 -10.81
CA GLY A 21 -4.54 15.32 -9.58
C GLY A 21 -5.44 14.09 -9.76
N TRP A 22 -6.35 14.10 -10.74
CA TRP A 22 -7.12 12.91 -11.11
C TRP A 22 -6.24 11.86 -11.80
N ILE A 23 -5.30 12.28 -12.63
CA ILE A 23 -4.33 11.39 -13.29
C ILE A 23 -3.40 10.77 -12.23
N ALA A 24 -2.81 11.60 -11.35
CA ALA A 24 -1.95 11.13 -10.27
C ALA A 24 -2.65 10.13 -9.34
N PHE A 25 -3.93 10.37 -9.03
CA PHE A 25 -4.76 9.46 -8.23
C PHE A 25 -4.81 8.04 -8.80
N ILE A 26 -4.99 7.89 -10.12
CA ILE A 26 -5.08 6.55 -10.76
C ILE A 26 -3.77 5.78 -10.61
N PHE A 27 -2.62 6.46 -10.78
CA PHE A 27 -1.31 5.83 -10.59
C PHE A 27 -1.11 5.39 -9.13
N VAL A 28 -1.45 6.25 -8.17
CA VAL A 28 -1.35 5.92 -6.74
C VAL A 28 -2.27 4.74 -6.39
N LEU A 29 -3.47 4.68 -6.95
CA LEU A 29 -4.41 3.57 -6.75
C LEU A 29 -3.84 2.25 -7.29
N ALA A 30 -3.23 2.27 -8.49
CA ALA A 30 -2.62 1.09 -9.10
C ALA A 30 -1.44 0.56 -8.27
N VAL A 31 -0.56 1.45 -7.81
CA VAL A 31 0.58 1.08 -6.94
C VAL A 31 0.08 0.54 -5.60
N ALA A 32 -0.91 1.19 -4.99
CA ALA A 32 -1.48 0.73 -3.72
C ALA A 32 -2.08 -0.68 -3.84
N ALA A 33 -2.77 -0.98 -4.94
CA ALA A 33 -3.32 -2.31 -5.20
C ALA A 33 -2.20 -3.37 -5.33
N ALA A 34 -1.11 -3.03 -6.03
CA ALA A 34 0.05 -3.90 -6.17
C ALA A 34 0.74 -4.16 -4.82
N GLU A 35 0.97 -3.11 -4.03
CA GLU A 35 1.64 -3.19 -2.73
C GLU A 35 0.88 -4.08 -1.74
N VAL A 36 -0.45 -3.89 -1.65
CA VAL A 36 -1.30 -4.70 -0.76
C VAL A 36 -1.31 -6.17 -1.20
N THR A 37 -1.34 -6.43 -2.51
CA THR A 37 -1.33 -7.80 -3.05
C THR A 37 -0.03 -8.53 -2.70
N VAL A 38 1.11 -7.87 -2.90
CA VAL A 38 2.43 -8.46 -2.59
C VAL A 38 2.61 -8.63 -1.08
N GLY A 39 2.28 -7.60 -0.30
CA GLY A 39 2.37 -7.65 1.17
C GLY A 39 1.52 -8.77 1.77
N LEU A 40 0.28 -8.92 1.30
CA LEU A 40 -0.61 -9.99 1.76
C LEU A 40 -0.10 -11.37 1.32
N SER A 41 0.45 -11.49 0.13
CA SER A 41 1.02 -12.77 -0.34
C SER A 41 2.17 -13.24 0.54
N ILE A 42 3.10 -12.34 0.86
CA ILE A 42 4.22 -12.63 1.77
C ILE A 42 3.69 -12.98 3.16
N PHE A 43 2.73 -12.20 3.65
CA PHE A 43 2.10 -12.43 4.96
C PHE A 43 1.45 -13.81 5.06
N LEU A 44 0.68 -14.22 4.05
CA LEU A 44 0.02 -15.52 4.03
C LEU A 44 1.01 -16.68 3.98
N ILE A 45 2.09 -16.55 3.20
CA ILE A 45 3.15 -17.56 3.13
C ILE A 45 3.82 -17.70 4.52
N TYR A 46 4.14 -16.59 5.17
CA TYR A 46 4.70 -16.61 6.51
C TYR A 46 3.74 -17.23 7.53
N TYR A 47 2.47 -16.78 7.54
CA TYR A 47 1.46 -17.28 8.48
C TYR A 47 1.26 -18.79 8.34
N LYS A 48 1.27 -19.31 7.10
CA LYS A 48 1.19 -20.76 6.84
C LYS A 48 2.37 -21.53 7.41
N SER A 49 3.56 -20.93 7.48
CA SER A 49 4.77 -21.56 8.03
C SER A 49 4.92 -21.40 9.55
N ALA A 50 4.60 -20.21 10.07
CA ALA A 50 4.84 -19.85 11.47
C ALA A 50 3.64 -20.11 12.40
N GLY A 51 2.43 -20.27 11.83
CA GLY A 51 1.19 -20.53 12.57
C GLY A 51 0.70 -19.36 13.43
N ASN A 52 1.37 -18.20 13.37
CA ASN A 52 1.01 -17.00 14.12
C ASN A 52 1.39 -15.73 13.32
N VAL A 53 0.89 -14.59 13.77
CA VAL A 53 1.06 -13.28 13.11
C VAL A 53 2.13 -12.41 13.80
N ASN A 54 2.79 -12.94 14.84
CA ASN A 54 3.75 -12.17 15.60
C ASN A 54 5.00 -11.88 14.74
N VAL A 55 5.22 -10.60 14.45
CA VAL A 55 6.36 -10.11 13.70
C VAL A 55 7.68 -10.23 14.47
N ASP A 56 7.65 -10.22 15.81
CA ASP A 56 8.86 -10.35 16.63
C ASP A 56 9.48 -11.76 16.52
N SER A 57 8.65 -12.78 16.23
CA SER A 57 9.12 -14.15 15.96
C SER A 57 9.77 -14.34 14.59
N MET A 58 9.85 -13.31 13.75
CA MET A 58 10.54 -13.35 12.45
C MET A 58 12.07 -13.18 12.56
N ASN A 59 12.64 -13.08 13.77
CA ASN A 59 14.07 -12.82 13.98
C ASN A 59 14.95 -14.08 13.92
N THR A 60 14.88 -14.85 12.83
CA THR A 60 15.64 -16.11 12.65
C THR A 60 16.96 -15.95 11.88
N LEU A 61 17.28 -14.74 11.43
CA LEU A 61 18.55 -14.45 10.74
C LEU A 61 19.70 -14.47 11.77
N ASN A 62 20.56 -15.48 11.68
CA ASN A 62 21.78 -15.58 12.49
C ASN A 62 22.99 -15.24 11.62
N GLY A 63 23.57 -14.07 11.87
CA GLY A 63 24.84 -13.59 11.31
C GLY A 63 25.65 -12.91 12.40
#